data_AF-A0A0Q8G122-F1
#
_entry.id   AF-A0A0Q8G122-F1
#
_cell.length_a   1.000
_cell.length_b   1.000
_cell.length_c   1.000
_cell.angle_alpha   90.00
_cell.angle_beta   90.00
_cell.angle_gamma   90.00
#
_symmetry.space_group_name_H-M   'P 1'
#
loop_
_entity.id
_entity.type
_entity.pdbx_description
1 polymer ?
#
loop_
_entity_poly.entity_id
_entity_poly.type
_entity_poly.pdbx_seq_one_letter_code
_entity_poly.pdbx_strand_id
1 'polypeptide(L)'
;MSCPLTAVLKYDRPFADETNVGDAMQSLGAVRLLGGVDMYLDREGLHDIVASREVLLVAAGNLSEEMPIGWGPQPPIRPLYIGTRLSPHLMTPEFVAHLKAQGPIGARDPATLELLRAHGVESYFSGCLTLTLQTSPPVKRQGVILVDLSDAAMAGLPEHLSRDALLVDHVRAPGGGMFVRPLNAARHADEPSRWEAMVGPRSGWKGLSTIEDLAHAPESAPAMLFPRLDRWEDNLRAVHELSHAQALLELYAGAELVVTSRLHCALPCLALGTPVVLITADDVYAPSRYGTFTHFQRRWSDSEMASIDWSPAPPDLAPHAQWLRGMLHDRLRERGVAVSAENSTARSSPPAISSVPPVRTTADDASPAFRNTLRNPQFDEWTRADSPIVYAGQTPAADHWRYFLHSSGVVADQSRRPFKLGQVDVEGAPRHYARVHVREAANAAVNIDLLQRLEHLELLAGEPATFSIYLRASRPCDARFFLLRFFGEGGDPPYYDTPEEPFVQIDTVWRRYAWRLKGRGLEGRVAGPGAHVDLTLRLRELGADTVVDLACAQLEAGGRMTRFDTGARDLRRMLGG
;
A
#
# COMPACT_ATOMS: atom_id res chain seq x y z
N MET A 1 -20.76 12.01 20.89
CA MET A 1 -20.15 11.29 19.75
C MET A 1 -18.64 11.30 19.96
N SER A 2 -17.95 10.18 19.74
CA SER A 2 -16.49 10.14 19.82
C SER A 2 -15.87 10.95 18.68
N CYS A 3 -14.72 11.61 18.91
CA CYS A 3 -13.98 12.30 17.85
C CYS A 3 -13.67 11.31 16.70
N PRO A 4 -13.90 11.68 15.43
CA PRO A 4 -13.54 10.84 14.30
C PRO A 4 -12.02 10.69 14.23
N LEU A 5 -11.56 9.58 13.66
CA LEU A 5 -10.15 9.31 13.44
C LEU A 5 -9.66 10.12 12.25
N THR A 6 -8.43 10.62 12.32
CA THR A 6 -7.80 11.40 11.25
C THR A 6 -6.91 10.52 10.39
N ALA A 7 -7.07 10.67 9.07
CA ALA A 7 -6.29 9.94 8.10
C ALA A 7 -5.74 10.83 6.99
N VAL A 8 -4.60 10.42 6.44
CA VAL A 8 -3.98 10.98 5.23
C VAL A 8 -3.64 9.82 4.29
N LEU A 9 -3.58 10.11 2.99
CA LEU A 9 -3.21 9.13 1.98
C LEU A 9 -1.75 8.68 2.14
N LYS A 10 -1.50 7.39 1.97
CA LYS A 10 -0.18 6.84 1.63
C LYS A 10 -0.19 6.31 0.20
N TYR A 11 1.00 6.18 -0.36
CA TYR A 11 1.24 5.80 -1.74
C TYR A 11 2.01 4.49 -1.78
N ASP A 12 1.37 3.43 -1.29
CA ASP A 12 1.92 2.09 -1.44
C ASP A 12 1.62 1.69 -2.89
N ARG A 13 2.55 1.92 -3.82
CA ARG A 13 2.45 1.43 -5.21
C ARG A 13 3.08 0.03 -5.33
N PRO A 14 2.34 -1.08 -5.15
CA PRO A 14 2.90 -2.43 -5.21
C PRO A 14 3.37 -2.88 -6.61
N PHE A 15 3.11 -2.10 -7.67
CA PHE A 15 3.42 -2.45 -9.07
C PHE A 15 4.30 -1.45 -9.82
N ALA A 16 4.73 -0.37 -9.17
CA ALA A 16 5.64 0.56 -9.80
C ALA A 16 7.07 0.20 -9.39
N ASP A 17 7.95 0.01 -10.36
CA ASP A 17 9.41 -0.03 -10.18
C ASP A 17 9.97 1.33 -9.69
N GLU A 18 9.07 2.27 -9.37
CA GLU A 18 9.35 3.68 -9.18
C GLU A 18 8.40 4.27 -8.11
N THR A 19 8.97 4.85 -7.04
CA THR A 19 8.22 5.67 -6.08
C THR A 19 8.49 7.15 -6.31
N ASN A 20 7.45 7.98 -6.32
CA ASN A 20 7.53 9.42 -6.53
C ASN A 20 7.40 10.16 -5.19
N VAL A 21 8.49 10.74 -4.70
CA VAL A 21 8.51 11.44 -3.41
C VAL A 21 7.63 12.70 -3.38
N GLY A 22 7.26 13.26 -4.54
CA GLY A 22 6.31 14.37 -4.63
C GLY A 22 4.91 14.02 -4.14
N ASP A 23 4.51 12.75 -4.22
CA ASP A 23 3.26 12.26 -3.62
C ASP A 23 3.35 12.31 -2.09
N ALA A 24 4.45 11.86 -1.50
CA ALA A 24 4.70 11.95 -0.06
C ALA A 24 4.76 13.41 0.44
N MET A 25 5.29 14.36 -0.35
CA MET A 25 5.27 15.79 0.01
C MET A 25 3.85 16.35 0.19
N GLN A 26 2.89 15.89 -0.62
CA GLN A 26 1.48 16.29 -0.49
C GLN A 26 0.90 15.81 0.85
N SER A 27 1.11 14.53 1.17
CA SER A 27 0.71 13.95 2.46
C SER A 27 1.41 14.60 3.65
N LEU A 28 2.70 14.91 3.52
CA LEU A 28 3.45 15.60 4.57
C LEU A 28 2.87 16.98 4.89
N GLY A 29 2.39 17.71 3.88
CA GLY A 29 1.67 18.97 4.07
C GLY A 29 0.43 18.79 4.96
N ALA A 30 -0.38 17.77 4.70
CA ALA A 30 -1.54 17.44 5.54
C ALA A 30 -1.14 17.00 6.96
N VAL A 31 -0.15 16.11 7.07
CA VAL A 31 0.37 15.60 8.36
C VAL A 31 0.86 16.74 9.24
N ARG A 32 1.58 17.73 8.69
CA ARG A 32 2.07 18.91 9.43
C ARG A 32 0.93 19.78 9.94
N LEU A 33 -0.10 20.02 9.14
CA LEU A 33 -1.27 20.81 9.55
C LEU A 33 -2.11 20.12 10.63
N LEU A 34 -2.16 18.78 10.60
CA LEU A 34 -2.87 17.99 11.61
C LEU A 34 -2.06 17.78 12.91
N GLY A 35 -0.75 18.08 12.91
CA GLY A 35 0.14 17.70 14.01
C GLY A 35 0.30 16.18 14.13
N GLY A 36 0.27 15.49 12.99
CA GLY A 36 0.29 14.03 12.81
C GLY A 36 -1.10 13.38 12.76
N VAL A 37 -1.17 12.11 12.36
CA VAL A 37 -2.42 11.40 12.02
C VAL A 37 -2.65 10.16 12.88
N ASP A 38 -3.88 9.66 12.90
CA ASP A 38 -4.22 8.40 13.58
C ASP A 38 -3.85 7.18 12.72
N MET A 39 -3.99 7.30 11.39
CA MET A 39 -3.75 6.22 10.43
C MET A 39 -3.38 6.76 9.04
N TYR A 40 -2.82 5.88 8.20
CA TYR A 40 -2.61 6.14 6.78
C TYR A 40 -3.49 5.22 5.94
N LEU A 41 -4.16 5.77 4.95
CA LEU A 41 -5.02 5.00 4.04
C LEU A 41 -4.36 4.85 2.68
N ASP A 42 -4.34 3.63 2.16
CA ASP A 42 -3.85 3.41 0.81
C ASP A 42 -4.76 4.11 -0.21
N ARG A 43 -4.17 4.98 -1.04
CA ARG A 43 -4.91 5.78 -2.02
C ARG A 43 -5.60 4.87 -3.03
N GLU A 44 -4.90 3.87 -3.55
CA GLU A 44 -5.38 2.96 -4.58
C GLU A 44 -6.54 2.10 -4.05
N GLY A 45 -6.40 1.59 -2.82
CA GLY A 45 -7.38 0.76 -2.12
C GLY A 45 -8.49 1.52 -1.38
N LEU A 46 -8.70 2.84 -1.55
CA LEU A 46 -9.70 3.57 -0.74
C LEU A 46 -11.14 3.00 -0.79
N HIS A 47 -11.53 2.40 -1.92
CA HIS A 47 -12.85 1.81 -2.14
C HIS A 47 -13.08 0.52 -1.36
N ASP A 48 -11.98 -0.07 -0.93
CA ASP A 48 -11.89 -1.36 -0.31
C ASP A 48 -11.84 -1.25 1.23
N ILE A 49 -11.41 -0.11 1.76
CA ILE A 49 -11.16 0.06 3.20
C ILE A 49 -12.46 -0.05 4.01
N VAL A 50 -12.50 -1.07 4.87
CA VAL A 50 -13.55 -1.25 5.88
C VAL A 50 -13.09 -0.66 7.21
N ALA A 51 -13.80 0.34 7.72
CA ALA A 51 -13.53 0.94 9.01
C ALA A 51 -14.70 0.69 9.99
N SER A 52 -14.38 0.36 11.24
CA SER A 52 -15.38 0.17 12.32
C SER A 52 -15.80 1.46 13.01
N ARG A 53 -15.11 2.57 12.68
CA ARG A 53 -15.33 3.91 13.23
C ARG A 53 -15.29 4.93 12.10
N GLU A 54 -15.89 6.08 12.34
CA GLU A 54 -15.80 7.21 11.42
C GLU A 54 -14.34 7.67 11.26
N VAL A 55 -13.90 7.77 10.01
CA VAL A 55 -12.56 8.23 9.62
C VAL A 55 -12.71 9.47 8.76
N LEU A 56 -12.13 10.58 9.21
CA LEU A 56 -11.98 11.79 8.43
C LEU A 56 -10.67 11.75 7.66
N LEU A 57 -10.78 11.59 6.34
CA LEU A 57 -9.64 11.54 5.44
C LEU A 57 -9.36 12.93 4.84
N VAL A 58 -8.19 13.51 5.09
CA VAL A 58 -7.72 14.67 4.31
C VAL A 58 -7.24 14.15 2.96
N ALA A 59 -8.12 14.23 1.96
CA ALA A 59 -7.93 13.65 0.63
C ALA A 59 -7.14 14.60 -0.29
N ALA A 60 -5.93 14.97 0.13
CA ALA A 60 -5.00 15.76 -0.67
C ALA A 60 -4.14 14.83 -1.52
N GLY A 61 -4.06 15.08 -2.84
CA GLY A 61 -3.28 14.22 -3.71
C GLY A 61 -3.73 14.18 -5.16
N ASN A 62 -2.97 13.41 -5.95
CA ASN A 62 -3.27 13.07 -7.32
C ASN A 62 -4.25 11.88 -7.39
N LEU A 63 -5.51 12.12 -7.73
CA LEU A 63 -6.53 11.10 -7.96
C LEU A 63 -6.81 11.02 -9.47
N SER A 64 -5.89 10.42 -10.22
CA SER A 64 -5.87 10.48 -11.69
C SER A 64 -6.09 9.11 -12.34
N GLU A 65 -5.66 8.97 -13.60
CA GLU A 65 -5.89 7.81 -14.49
C GLU A 65 -5.48 6.46 -13.88
N GLU A 66 -4.61 6.48 -12.87
CA GLU A 66 -4.19 5.29 -12.11
C GLU A 66 -5.31 4.70 -11.24
N MET A 67 -6.36 5.47 -10.94
CA MET A 67 -7.46 5.05 -10.09
C MET A 67 -8.51 4.24 -10.88
N PRO A 68 -8.97 3.08 -10.37
CA PRO A 68 -9.92 2.23 -11.07
C PRO A 68 -11.29 2.90 -11.24
N ILE A 69 -12.08 2.41 -12.20
CA ILE A 69 -13.48 2.81 -12.33
C ILE A 69 -14.26 2.33 -11.09
N GLY A 70 -15.11 3.19 -10.54
CA GLY A 70 -15.82 2.91 -9.27
C GLY A 70 -14.98 3.19 -8.03
N TRP A 71 -13.76 3.73 -8.19
CA TRP A 71 -12.91 4.17 -7.10
C TRP A 71 -13.54 5.32 -6.33
N GLY A 72 -13.47 5.26 -5.00
CA GLY A 72 -13.88 6.32 -4.10
C GLY A 72 -14.01 5.82 -2.66
N PRO A 73 -13.79 6.68 -1.65
CA PRO A 73 -13.92 6.30 -0.25
C PRO A 73 -15.37 5.92 0.08
N GLN A 74 -15.54 4.82 0.81
CA GLN A 74 -16.85 4.32 1.24
C GLN A 74 -17.12 4.66 2.72
N PRO A 75 -18.39 4.87 3.12
CA PRO A 75 -18.73 5.02 4.53
C PRO A 75 -18.19 3.85 5.38
N PRO A 76 -17.67 4.11 6.60
CA PRO A 76 -17.75 5.38 7.33
C PRO A 76 -16.55 6.33 7.09
N ILE A 77 -15.81 6.19 5.98
CA ILE A 77 -14.75 7.14 5.58
C ILE A 77 -15.40 8.39 4.98
N ARG A 78 -15.10 9.54 5.56
CA ARG A 78 -15.58 10.85 5.12
C ARG A 78 -14.39 11.63 4.57
N PRO A 79 -14.26 11.80 3.24
CA PRO A 79 -13.17 12.59 2.69
C PRO A 79 -13.44 14.09 2.85
N LEU A 80 -12.39 14.83 3.17
CA LEU A 80 -12.27 16.27 3.01
C LEU A 80 -11.34 16.49 1.82
N TYR A 81 -11.94 16.71 0.65
CA TYR A 81 -11.21 16.98 -0.58
C TYR A 81 -10.66 18.41 -0.57
N ILE A 82 -9.33 18.51 -0.58
CA ILE A 82 -8.57 19.75 -0.57
C ILE A 82 -7.21 19.50 -1.22
N GLY A 83 -6.79 20.36 -2.14
CA GLY A 83 -5.60 20.11 -2.95
C GLY A 83 -5.70 18.82 -3.76
N THR A 84 -6.92 18.45 -4.15
CA THR A 84 -7.22 17.23 -4.89
C THR A 84 -7.16 17.50 -6.40
N ARG A 85 -6.43 16.68 -7.16
CA ARG A 85 -6.57 16.61 -8.62
C ARG A 85 -7.45 15.43 -8.99
N LEU A 86 -8.40 15.65 -9.90
CA LEU A 86 -9.26 14.61 -10.45
C LEU A 86 -9.07 14.54 -11.97
N SER A 87 -9.08 13.32 -12.51
CA SER A 87 -9.13 13.09 -13.96
C SER A 87 -10.57 12.80 -14.42
N PRO A 88 -10.93 13.13 -15.67
CA PRO A 88 -12.30 12.99 -16.18
C PRO A 88 -12.91 11.60 -16.06
N HIS A 89 -12.10 10.53 -16.14
CA HIS A 89 -12.58 9.15 -16.10
C HIS A 89 -13.20 8.77 -14.74
N LEU A 90 -12.87 9.47 -13.65
CA LEU A 90 -13.48 9.26 -12.34
C LEU A 90 -14.87 9.87 -12.21
N MET A 91 -15.30 10.73 -13.14
CA MET A 91 -16.54 11.51 -13.01
C MET A 91 -17.78 10.69 -13.39
N THR A 92 -17.91 9.47 -12.85
CA THR A 92 -19.14 8.66 -12.99
C THR A 92 -20.30 9.32 -12.25
N PRO A 93 -21.57 9.04 -12.61
CA PRO A 93 -22.73 9.59 -11.90
C PRO A 93 -22.69 9.36 -10.37
N GLU A 94 -22.22 8.17 -9.95
CA GLU A 94 -22.09 7.78 -8.56
C GLU A 94 -21.02 8.61 -7.84
N PHE A 95 -19.86 8.78 -8.47
CA PHE A 95 -18.77 9.56 -7.88
C PHE A 95 -19.10 11.06 -7.86
N VAL A 96 -19.79 11.58 -8.88
CA VAL A 96 -20.31 12.96 -8.87
C VAL A 96 -21.31 13.15 -7.72
N ALA A 97 -22.21 12.19 -7.48
CA ALA A 97 -23.13 12.24 -6.35
C ALA A 97 -22.38 12.22 -5.00
N HIS A 98 -21.34 11.40 -4.88
CA HIS A 98 -20.45 11.39 -3.72
C HIS A 98 -19.78 12.76 -3.50
N LEU A 99 -19.18 13.35 -4.53
CA LEU A 99 -18.52 14.64 -4.45
C LEU A 99 -19.49 15.75 -4.03
N LYS A 100 -20.73 15.74 -4.55
CA LYS A 100 -21.79 16.69 -4.12
C LYS A 100 -22.14 16.54 -2.65
N ALA A 101 -22.18 15.31 -2.13
CA ALA A 101 -22.44 15.04 -0.72
C ALA A 101 -21.28 15.46 0.21
N GLN A 102 -20.06 15.58 -0.32
CA GLN A 102 -18.86 15.96 0.46
C GLN A 102 -18.42 17.42 0.27
N GLY A 103 -19.11 18.15 -0.62
CA GLY A 103 -18.76 19.51 -1.02
C GLY A 103 -18.72 20.54 0.13
N PRO A 104 -18.12 21.72 -0.11
CA PRO A 104 -17.41 22.09 -1.34
C PRO A 104 -16.07 21.36 -1.51
N ILE A 105 -15.62 21.18 -2.75
CA ILE A 105 -14.40 20.44 -3.12
C ILE A 105 -13.26 21.42 -3.40
N GLY A 106 -12.13 21.26 -2.69
CA GLY A 106 -10.92 22.06 -2.93
C GLY A 106 -10.07 21.49 -4.06
N ALA A 107 -10.19 22.09 -5.24
CA ALA A 107 -9.46 21.70 -6.44
C ALA A 107 -7.99 22.14 -6.38
N ARG A 108 -7.07 21.20 -6.68
CA ARG A 108 -5.63 21.47 -6.73
C ARG A 108 -5.26 22.41 -7.86
N ASP A 109 -5.82 22.20 -9.04
CA ASP A 109 -5.48 22.91 -10.28
C ASP A 109 -6.75 23.45 -10.99
N PRO A 110 -6.61 24.46 -11.87
CA PRO A 110 -7.73 25.02 -12.62
C PRO A 110 -8.51 24.00 -13.45
N ALA A 111 -7.81 23.01 -14.03
CA ALA A 111 -8.46 21.94 -14.81
C ALA A 111 -9.39 21.09 -13.95
N THR A 112 -8.97 20.70 -12.74
CA THR A 112 -9.84 20.01 -11.79
C THR A 112 -11.03 20.88 -11.36
N LEU A 113 -10.81 22.19 -11.15
CA LEU A 113 -11.89 23.12 -10.79
C LEU A 113 -12.94 23.22 -11.89
N GLU A 114 -12.52 23.35 -13.14
CA GLU A 114 -13.41 23.39 -14.30
C GLU A 114 -14.18 22.07 -14.45
N LEU A 115 -13.48 20.94 -14.32
CA LEU A 115 -14.08 19.61 -14.36
C LEU A 115 -15.20 19.44 -13.32
N LEU A 116 -14.96 19.86 -12.08
CA LEU A 116 -15.96 19.81 -11.00
C LEU A 116 -17.17 20.70 -11.30
N ARG A 117 -16.95 21.93 -11.75
CA ARG A 117 -18.01 22.89 -12.10
C ARG A 117 -18.86 22.41 -13.27
N ALA A 118 -18.25 21.80 -14.29
CA ALA A 118 -18.96 21.22 -15.42
C ALA A 118 -19.97 20.13 -15.01
N HIS A 119 -19.73 19.44 -13.87
CA HIS A 119 -20.63 18.44 -13.31
C HIS A 119 -21.56 18.98 -12.21
N GLY A 120 -21.57 20.31 -12.00
CA GLY A 120 -22.37 20.99 -10.98
C GLY A 120 -21.94 20.66 -9.56
N VAL A 121 -20.67 20.33 -9.33
CA VAL A 121 -20.09 20.10 -7.99
C VAL A 121 -19.58 21.42 -7.43
N GLU A 122 -20.05 21.80 -6.24
CA GLU A 122 -19.58 22.98 -5.54
C GLU A 122 -18.08 22.86 -5.24
N SER A 123 -17.29 23.83 -5.70
CA SER A 123 -15.84 23.71 -5.73
C SER A 123 -15.12 25.06 -5.77
N TYR A 124 -13.89 25.08 -5.25
CA TYR A 124 -13.02 26.25 -5.20
C TYR A 124 -11.56 25.87 -5.50
N PHE A 125 -10.75 26.81 -5.98
CA PHE A 125 -9.32 26.59 -6.17
C PHE A 125 -8.61 26.64 -4.82
N SER A 126 -8.04 25.53 -4.37
CA SER A 126 -7.26 25.47 -3.13
C SER A 126 -5.75 25.52 -3.37
N GLY A 127 -5.29 25.05 -4.53
CA GLY A 127 -3.88 24.70 -4.70
C GLY A 127 -3.49 23.48 -3.86
N CYS A 128 -2.20 23.13 -3.86
CA CYS A 128 -1.67 22.02 -3.07
C CYS A 128 -1.48 22.42 -1.59
N LEU A 129 -1.69 21.50 -0.65
CA LEU A 129 -1.40 21.74 0.78
C LEU A 129 0.08 22.07 1.05
N THR A 130 0.99 21.69 0.16
CA THR A 130 2.40 22.10 0.24
C THR A 130 2.60 23.61 0.18
N LEU A 131 1.63 24.37 -0.34
CA LEU A 131 1.65 25.85 -0.30
C LEU A 131 1.54 26.41 1.13
N THR A 132 1.22 25.57 2.12
CA THR A 132 1.19 25.94 3.54
C THR A 132 2.48 25.61 4.28
N LEU A 133 3.49 25.06 3.62
CA LEU A 133 4.78 24.78 4.26
C LEU A 133 5.42 26.09 4.74
N GLN A 134 6.11 26.00 5.87
CA GLN A 134 6.83 27.11 6.48
C GLN A 134 8.30 26.74 6.58
N THR A 135 9.17 27.74 6.46
CA THR A 135 10.59 27.59 6.75
C THR A 135 10.83 27.59 8.26
N SER A 136 11.73 26.74 8.74
CA SER A 136 12.49 26.98 9.98
C SER A 136 13.29 28.31 9.84
N PRO A 137 13.78 28.95 10.92
CA PRO A 137 14.38 30.29 10.85
C PRO A 137 15.42 30.44 9.73
N PRO A 138 15.59 31.67 9.18
CA PRO A 138 16.26 31.90 7.90
C PRO A 138 17.66 31.28 7.86
N VAL A 139 17.79 30.23 7.05
CA VAL A 139 19.08 29.61 6.73
C VAL A 139 19.71 30.44 5.61
N LYS A 140 21.02 30.72 5.70
CA LYS A 140 21.75 31.29 4.58
C LYS A 140 21.67 30.31 3.41
N ARG A 141 20.93 30.70 2.37
CA ARG A 141 20.77 29.88 1.16
C ARG A 141 22.11 29.68 0.46
N GLN A 142 22.33 28.49 -0.08
CA GLN A 142 23.56 28.13 -0.78
C GLN A 142 23.29 27.18 -1.95
N GLY A 143 23.91 27.49 -3.09
CA GLY A 143 24.03 26.57 -4.21
C GLY A 143 22.75 26.35 -5.01
N VAL A 144 22.93 25.74 -6.19
CA VAL A 144 21.87 25.46 -7.16
C VAL A 144 21.49 23.98 -7.09
N ILE A 145 20.19 23.69 -7.10
CA ILE A 145 19.66 22.33 -7.10
C ILE A 145 18.85 22.11 -8.36
N LEU A 146 19.17 21.05 -9.08
CA LEU A 146 18.57 20.65 -10.34
C LEU A 146 17.77 19.36 -10.11
N VAL A 147 16.45 19.39 -10.33
CA VAL A 147 15.56 18.29 -9.96
C VAL A 147 14.81 17.76 -11.17
N ASP A 148 15.13 16.53 -11.58
CA ASP A 148 14.54 15.80 -12.71
C ASP A 148 14.45 16.62 -14.02
N LEU A 149 15.49 17.36 -14.38
CA LEU A 149 15.50 18.11 -15.64
C LEU A 149 15.65 17.20 -16.86
N SER A 150 15.03 17.59 -17.98
CA SER A 150 15.25 16.92 -19.28
C SER A 150 16.68 17.16 -19.77
N ASP A 151 17.18 16.28 -20.65
CA ASP A 151 18.50 16.48 -21.27
C ASP A 151 18.60 17.81 -22.03
N ALA A 152 17.50 18.24 -22.67
CA ALA A 152 17.40 19.53 -23.34
C ALA A 152 17.53 20.69 -22.35
N ALA A 153 16.81 20.62 -21.21
CA ALA A 153 16.92 21.63 -20.17
C ALA A 153 18.32 21.67 -19.55
N MET A 154 18.91 20.50 -19.30
CA MET A 154 20.28 20.36 -18.78
C MET A 154 21.33 20.98 -19.71
N ALA A 155 21.21 20.74 -21.02
CA ALA A 155 22.13 21.28 -22.02
C ALA A 155 22.01 22.81 -22.17
N GLY A 156 20.84 23.37 -21.88
CA GLY A 156 20.55 24.81 -21.97
C GLY A 156 20.92 25.63 -20.74
N LEU A 157 21.39 25.00 -19.65
CA LEU A 157 21.72 25.70 -18.40
C LEU A 157 22.94 26.62 -18.58
N PRO A 158 22.89 27.88 -18.09
CA PRO A 158 24.06 28.72 -17.96
C PRO A 158 25.19 28.06 -17.15
N GLU A 159 26.43 28.26 -17.58
CA GLU A 159 27.61 27.64 -16.95
C GLU A 159 27.71 27.91 -15.44
N HIS A 160 27.42 29.13 -15.00
CA HIS A 160 27.47 29.49 -13.58
C HIS A 160 26.45 28.73 -12.71
N LEU A 161 25.36 28.24 -13.30
CA LEU A 161 24.34 27.45 -12.60
C LEU A 161 24.69 25.96 -12.60
N SER A 162 25.34 25.45 -13.66
CA SER A 162 25.69 24.04 -13.80
C SER A 162 27.05 23.68 -13.20
N ARG A 163 27.91 24.68 -12.92
CA ARG A 163 29.28 24.49 -12.43
C ARG A 163 29.36 23.67 -11.15
N ASP A 164 28.58 24.00 -10.11
CA ASP A 164 28.59 23.34 -8.78
C ASP A 164 27.16 23.12 -8.28
N ALA A 165 26.35 22.46 -9.11
CA ALA A 165 24.96 22.15 -8.81
C ALA A 165 24.79 20.76 -8.18
N LEU A 166 23.71 20.57 -7.43
CA LEU A 166 23.27 19.24 -6.98
C LEU A 166 22.15 18.73 -7.89
N LEU A 167 22.36 17.58 -8.53
CA LEU A 167 21.30 16.86 -9.21
C LEU A 167 20.57 15.97 -8.22
N VAL A 168 19.23 15.97 -8.31
CA VAL A 168 18.33 15.20 -7.44
C VAL A 168 17.23 14.57 -8.30
N ASP A 169 16.99 13.27 -8.11
CA ASP A 169 15.89 12.55 -8.77
C ASP A 169 14.74 12.27 -7.79
N HIS A 170 13.50 12.63 -8.15
CA HIS A 170 12.31 12.34 -7.32
C HIS A 170 11.79 10.91 -7.46
N VAL A 171 12.22 10.21 -8.51
CA VAL A 171 11.75 8.88 -8.87
C VAL A 171 12.84 7.86 -8.58
N ARG A 172 12.48 6.79 -7.86
CA ARG A 172 13.45 5.80 -7.37
C ARG A 172 12.92 4.37 -7.40
N ALA A 173 13.83 3.41 -7.53
CA ALA A 173 13.53 2.00 -7.29
C ALA A 173 12.97 1.77 -5.87
N PRO A 174 12.04 0.81 -5.67
CA PRO A 174 11.43 0.56 -4.36
C PRO A 174 12.50 0.15 -3.33
N GLY A 175 12.56 0.84 -2.19
CA GLY A 175 13.54 0.58 -1.13
C GLY A 175 14.94 1.17 -1.37
N GLY A 176 15.17 1.81 -2.52
CA GLY A 176 16.40 2.57 -2.79
C GLY A 176 16.46 3.91 -2.06
N GLY A 177 17.68 4.35 -1.74
CA GLY A 177 17.95 5.73 -1.34
C GLY A 177 17.70 6.72 -2.48
N MET A 178 17.66 8.01 -2.17
CA MET A 178 17.47 9.04 -3.20
C MET A 178 18.76 9.29 -3.96
N PHE A 179 18.67 9.36 -5.29
CA PHE A 179 19.83 9.66 -6.12
C PHE A 179 20.14 11.16 -6.05
N VAL A 180 21.33 11.45 -5.54
CA VAL A 180 21.92 12.79 -5.54
C VAL A 180 23.35 12.73 -6.04
N ARG A 181 23.71 13.66 -6.92
CA ARG A 181 25.08 13.74 -7.44
C ARG A 181 25.47 15.18 -7.75
N PRO A 182 26.72 15.59 -7.49
CA PRO A 182 27.20 16.89 -7.92
C PRO A 182 27.33 16.90 -9.45
N LEU A 183 26.91 17.97 -10.07
CA LEU A 183 27.23 18.26 -11.46
C LEU A 183 28.60 18.96 -11.49
N ASN A 184 29.55 18.36 -12.21
CA ASN A 184 30.93 18.87 -12.34
C ASN A 184 31.21 19.40 -13.75
N ALA A 185 30.25 20.10 -14.37
CA ALA A 185 30.50 20.75 -15.65
C ALA A 185 31.52 21.89 -15.42
N ALA A 186 32.72 21.79 -16.00
CA ALA A 186 33.76 22.83 -15.95
C ALA A 186 34.40 23.16 -14.57
N ARG A 187 34.34 22.26 -13.57
CA ARG A 187 35.13 22.43 -12.32
C ARG A 187 36.58 21.95 -12.51
N HIS A 188 37.54 22.70 -11.95
CA HIS A 188 38.93 22.23 -11.85
C HIS A 188 39.02 21.00 -10.93
N ALA A 189 39.85 20.02 -11.30
CA ALA A 189 39.99 18.75 -10.58
C ALA A 189 40.41 18.91 -9.10
N ASP A 190 40.99 20.05 -8.75
CA ASP A 190 41.51 20.35 -7.40
C ASP A 190 40.50 21.04 -6.48
N GLU A 191 39.31 21.39 -6.97
CA GLU A 191 38.24 21.93 -6.12
C GLU A 191 37.29 20.78 -5.71
N PRO A 192 36.98 20.57 -4.42
CA PRO A 192 35.94 19.65 -3.95
C PRO A 192 34.55 20.29 -4.01
N SER A 193 33.52 19.54 -4.43
CA SER A 193 32.16 20.12 -4.56
C SER A 193 31.60 20.42 -3.18
N ARG A 194 30.84 21.51 -3.03
CA ARG A 194 30.14 21.78 -1.77
C ARG A 194 29.18 20.67 -1.37
N TRP A 195 28.70 19.90 -2.35
CA TRP A 195 27.74 18.82 -2.17
C TRP A 195 28.38 17.47 -1.88
N GLU A 196 29.71 17.38 -1.94
CA GLU A 196 30.44 16.12 -1.80
C GLU A 196 30.12 15.39 -0.48
N ALA A 197 29.95 16.14 0.62
CA ALA A 197 29.57 15.59 1.91
C ALA A 197 28.15 15.00 1.95
N MET A 198 27.26 15.40 1.03
CA MET A 198 25.88 14.90 0.94
C MET A 198 25.77 13.62 0.09
N VAL A 199 26.82 13.27 -0.65
CA VAL A 199 26.79 12.17 -1.62
C VAL A 199 27.36 10.90 -0.97
N GLY A 200 26.61 9.81 -1.08
CA GLY A 200 26.95 8.49 -0.59
C GLY A 200 27.57 7.58 -1.65
N PRO A 201 28.02 6.37 -1.27
CA PRO A 201 28.92 5.53 -2.08
C PRO A 201 28.38 5.03 -3.43
N ARG A 202 27.07 5.12 -3.67
CA ARG A 202 26.41 4.69 -4.94
C ARG A 202 25.56 5.81 -5.56
N SER A 203 25.96 7.07 -5.35
CA SER A 203 25.19 8.28 -5.69
C SER A 203 23.88 8.43 -4.90
N GLY A 204 23.77 7.79 -3.74
CA GLY A 204 22.64 7.95 -2.81
C GLY A 204 22.88 9.11 -1.83
N TRP A 205 21.83 9.71 -1.26
CA TRP A 205 21.98 10.77 -0.25
C TRP A 205 22.54 10.22 1.07
N LYS A 206 23.71 10.72 1.49
CA LYS A 206 24.41 10.32 2.72
C LYS A 206 23.64 10.78 3.97
N GLY A 207 23.33 9.84 4.85
CA GLY A 207 22.66 10.12 6.13
C GLY A 207 21.12 10.06 6.08
N LEU A 208 20.53 9.76 4.93
CA LEU A 208 19.12 9.36 4.89
C LEU A 208 18.97 7.91 5.33
N SER A 209 18.14 7.69 6.35
CA SER A 209 17.79 6.35 6.83
C SER A 209 17.12 5.53 5.73
N THR A 210 17.55 4.27 5.58
CA THR A 210 16.79 3.26 4.84
C THR A 210 15.55 2.85 5.63
N ILE A 211 14.64 2.09 5.00
CA ILE A 211 13.50 1.47 5.72
C ILE A 211 14.01 0.58 6.86
N GLU A 212 15.12 -0.13 6.64
CA GLU A 212 15.72 -1.02 7.62
C GLU A 212 16.33 -0.23 8.78
N ASP A 213 17.05 0.86 8.51
CA ASP A 213 17.56 1.76 9.55
C ASP A 213 16.42 2.35 10.39
N LEU A 214 15.34 2.78 9.73
CA LEU A 214 14.16 3.34 10.40
C LEU A 214 13.45 2.31 11.30
N ALA A 215 13.43 1.04 10.91
CA ALA A 215 12.88 -0.05 11.72
C ALA A 215 13.70 -0.30 13.01
N HIS A 216 15.03 -0.11 12.93
CA HIS A 216 15.94 -0.29 14.06
C HIS A 216 16.12 0.96 14.92
N ALA A 217 15.93 2.15 14.35
CA ALA A 217 16.08 3.44 15.01
C ALA A 217 14.94 4.40 14.62
N PRO A 218 13.68 4.09 15.01
CA PRO A 218 12.51 4.91 14.68
C PRO A 218 12.58 6.36 15.20
N GLU A 219 13.38 6.62 16.23
CA GLU A 219 13.69 7.96 16.74
C GLU A 219 14.45 8.85 15.74
N SER A 220 15.03 8.26 14.68
CA SER A 220 15.65 9.02 13.59
C SER A 220 14.63 9.78 12.72
N ALA A 221 13.34 9.41 12.78
CA ALA A 221 12.26 10.11 12.10
C ALA A 221 11.41 10.94 13.09
N PRO A 222 10.85 12.09 12.64
CA PRO A 222 9.94 12.87 13.47
C PRO A 222 8.74 12.05 13.94
N ALA A 223 8.47 12.07 15.25
CA ALA A 223 7.41 11.29 15.87
C ALA A 223 6.00 11.57 15.29
N MET A 224 5.78 12.75 14.69
CA MET A 224 4.51 13.10 14.02
C MET A 224 4.22 12.29 12.75
N LEU A 225 5.25 11.67 12.15
CA LEU A 225 5.09 10.85 10.95
C LEU A 225 4.55 9.45 11.28
N PHE A 226 4.66 9.00 12.52
CA PHE A 226 4.14 7.69 12.94
C PHE A 226 2.63 7.78 13.23
N PRO A 227 1.83 6.81 12.75
CA PRO A 227 0.40 6.78 13.02
C PRO A 227 0.13 6.48 14.51
N ARG A 228 -0.97 6.99 15.06
CA ARG A 228 -1.31 6.75 16.48
C ARG A 228 -1.94 5.38 16.75
N LEU A 229 -2.74 4.88 15.82
CA LEU A 229 -3.57 3.69 16.03
C LEU A 229 -3.13 2.51 15.18
N ASP A 230 -2.70 2.76 13.95
CA ASP A 230 -2.15 1.70 13.12
C ASP A 230 -0.81 1.23 13.66
N ARG A 231 -0.52 -0.05 13.44
CA ARG A 231 0.82 -0.58 13.61
C ARG A 231 1.77 0.21 12.72
N TRP A 232 2.73 0.86 13.33
CA TRP A 232 3.68 1.68 12.60
C TRP A 232 4.59 0.82 11.72
N GLU A 233 4.79 -0.45 12.08
CA GLU A 233 5.54 -1.44 11.30
C GLU A 233 4.90 -1.69 9.94
N ASP A 234 3.56 -1.69 9.88
CA ASP A 234 2.79 -1.84 8.63
C ASP A 234 2.81 -0.56 7.78
N ASN A 235 3.33 0.54 8.33
CA ASN A 235 3.41 1.85 7.69
C ASN A 235 4.86 2.34 7.52
N LEU A 236 5.85 1.48 7.76
CA LEU A 236 7.29 1.80 7.65
C LEU A 236 7.65 2.45 6.31
N ARG A 237 7.08 1.97 5.21
CA ARG A 237 7.27 2.56 3.87
C ARG A 237 6.76 4.00 3.81
N ALA A 238 5.54 4.25 4.28
CA ALA A 238 4.95 5.59 4.28
C ALA A 238 5.76 6.54 5.18
N VAL A 239 6.15 6.10 6.38
CA VAL A 239 6.99 6.90 7.29
C VAL A 239 8.35 7.20 6.66
N HIS A 240 8.97 6.23 6.01
CA HIS A 240 10.24 6.40 5.29
C HIS A 240 10.10 7.40 4.14
N GLU A 241 9.05 7.28 3.32
CA GLU A 241 8.76 8.21 2.22
C GLU A 241 8.51 9.63 2.72
N LEU A 242 7.76 9.80 3.81
CA LEU A 242 7.53 11.11 4.44
C LEU A 242 8.80 11.70 5.05
N SER A 243 9.68 10.86 5.61
CA SER A 243 10.97 11.29 6.15
C SER A 243 11.89 11.81 5.03
N HIS A 244 11.90 11.15 3.89
CA HIS A 244 12.67 11.59 2.71
C HIS A 244 12.07 12.86 2.09
N ALA A 245 10.74 12.94 2.00
CA ALA A 245 10.05 14.16 1.59
C ALA A 245 10.42 15.33 2.50
N GLN A 246 10.49 15.11 3.82
CA GLN A 246 10.92 16.14 4.75
C GLN A 246 12.36 16.60 4.50
N ALA A 247 13.31 15.68 4.32
CA ALA A 247 14.70 16.04 4.04
C ALA A 247 14.85 16.84 2.73
N LEU A 248 14.07 16.51 1.69
CA LEU A 248 14.04 17.29 0.45
C LEU A 248 13.54 18.72 0.67
N LEU A 249 12.47 18.88 1.45
CA LEU A 249 11.95 20.21 1.75
C LEU A 249 12.96 21.06 2.51
N GLU A 250 13.73 20.46 3.42
CA GLU A 250 14.82 21.12 4.14
C GLU A 250 15.96 21.52 3.19
N LEU A 251 16.34 20.63 2.27
CA LEU A 251 17.31 20.92 1.22
C LEU A 251 16.84 22.08 0.32
N TYR A 252 15.58 22.08 -0.10
CA TYR A 252 15.01 23.14 -0.93
C TYR A 252 14.93 24.47 -0.20
N ALA A 253 14.57 24.47 1.09
CA ALA A 253 14.54 25.69 1.89
C ALA A 253 15.92 26.39 1.94
N GLY A 254 17.00 25.60 1.90
CA GLY A 254 18.39 26.05 1.93
C GLY A 254 19.01 26.37 0.57
N ALA A 255 18.32 26.19 -0.55
CA ALA A 255 18.90 26.43 -1.89
C ALA A 255 18.89 27.91 -2.28
N GLU A 256 19.91 28.39 -3.00
CA GLU A 256 19.89 29.72 -3.64
C GLU A 256 18.91 29.74 -4.83
N LEU A 257 18.85 28.63 -5.56
CA LEU A 257 17.95 28.42 -6.68
C LEU A 257 17.63 26.95 -6.82
N VAL A 258 16.37 26.62 -7.07
CA VAL A 258 15.94 25.31 -7.52
C VAL A 258 15.48 25.40 -8.97
N VAL A 259 15.98 24.52 -9.84
CA VAL A 259 15.50 24.39 -11.23
C VAL A 259 14.91 22.99 -11.36
N THR A 260 13.66 22.88 -11.79
CA THR A 260 12.97 21.60 -11.79
C THR A 260 11.96 21.46 -12.93
N SER A 261 11.62 20.22 -13.28
CA SER A 261 10.44 19.89 -14.09
C SER A 261 9.24 19.42 -13.25
N ARG A 262 9.41 19.25 -11.93
CA ARG A 262 8.42 18.65 -11.03
C ARG A 262 7.57 19.72 -10.35
N LEU A 263 6.26 19.67 -10.56
CA LEU A 263 5.30 20.52 -9.85
C LEU A 263 5.44 20.42 -8.32
N HIS A 264 5.61 19.19 -7.81
CA HIS A 264 5.71 18.93 -6.36
C HIS A 264 7.09 19.24 -5.79
N CYS A 265 8.06 19.65 -6.60
CA CYS A 265 9.26 20.36 -6.14
C CYS A 265 9.02 21.87 -6.13
N ALA A 266 8.41 22.38 -7.21
CA ALA A 266 8.23 23.82 -7.41
C ALA A 266 7.24 24.48 -6.43
N LEU A 267 6.07 23.88 -6.18
CA LEU A 267 5.08 24.46 -5.26
C LEU A 267 5.61 24.58 -3.81
N PRO A 268 6.29 23.57 -3.23
CA PRO A 268 6.97 23.76 -1.95
C PRO A 268 8.03 24.86 -1.98
N CYS A 269 8.83 24.99 -3.05
CA CYS A 269 9.83 26.05 -3.14
C CYS A 269 9.19 27.44 -3.04
N LEU A 270 8.06 27.67 -3.72
CA LEU A 270 7.30 28.92 -3.58
C LEU A 270 6.89 29.15 -2.11
N ALA A 271 6.36 28.11 -1.44
CA ALA A 271 5.89 28.21 -0.06
C ALA A 271 7.02 28.51 0.93
N LEU A 272 8.20 27.94 0.68
CA LEU A 272 9.42 28.14 1.46
C LEU A 272 10.13 29.45 1.11
N GLY A 273 9.62 30.20 0.12
CA GLY A 273 10.25 31.41 -0.41
C GLY A 273 11.61 31.14 -1.08
N THR A 274 11.87 29.91 -1.51
CA THR A 274 13.07 29.53 -2.26
C THR A 274 12.88 29.93 -3.72
N PRO A 275 13.82 30.69 -4.33
CA PRO A 275 13.78 30.97 -5.76
C PRO A 275 13.71 29.68 -6.57
N VAL A 276 12.73 29.60 -7.48
CA VAL A 276 12.51 28.39 -8.28
C VAL A 276 12.20 28.72 -9.73
N VAL A 277 12.76 27.94 -10.65
CA VAL A 277 12.45 27.96 -12.07
C VAL A 277 11.86 26.60 -12.45
N LEU A 278 10.60 26.60 -12.89
CA LEU A 278 9.92 25.41 -13.41
C LEU A 278 10.05 25.38 -14.94
N ILE A 279 10.77 24.38 -15.45
CA ILE A 279 10.99 24.14 -16.89
C ILE A 279 10.37 22.81 -17.25
N THR A 280 9.49 22.79 -18.24
CA THR A 280 8.83 21.56 -18.69
C THR A 280 8.91 21.44 -20.21
N ALA A 281 8.79 20.23 -20.73
CA ALA A 281 8.67 20.01 -22.16
C ALA A 281 7.49 20.82 -22.74
N ASP A 282 7.59 21.14 -24.03
CA ASP A 282 6.49 21.68 -24.83
C ASP A 282 5.45 20.59 -25.09
N ASP A 283 4.65 20.26 -24.07
CA ASP A 283 3.58 19.27 -24.17
C ASP A 283 2.19 19.89 -23.98
N VAL A 284 1.19 19.25 -24.60
CA VAL A 284 -0.23 19.70 -24.58
C VAL A 284 -0.84 19.56 -23.17
N TYR A 285 -0.22 18.77 -22.28
CA TYR A 285 -0.70 18.51 -20.93
C TYR A 285 -0.22 19.56 -19.92
N ALA A 286 0.76 20.39 -20.27
CA ALA A 286 1.35 21.37 -19.36
C ALA A 286 0.35 22.38 -18.78
N PRO A 287 -0.61 22.95 -19.53
CA PRO A 287 -1.58 23.89 -18.99
C PRO A 287 -2.47 23.30 -17.89
N SER A 288 -2.88 22.03 -18.02
CA SER A 288 -3.73 21.36 -17.03
C SER A 288 -2.93 20.85 -15.83
N ARG A 289 -1.69 20.39 -16.05
CA ARG A 289 -0.83 19.82 -15.01
C ARG A 289 -0.20 20.88 -14.11
N TYR A 290 0.28 21.98 -14.68
CA TYR A 290 1.04 23.00 -13.95
C TYR A 290 0.22 24.25 -13.62
N GLY A 291 -1.10 24.23 -13.90
CA GLY A 291 -2.00 25.36 -13.69
C GLY A 291 -1.99 25.95 -12.28
N THR A 292 -1.71 25.13 -11.25
CA THR A 292 -1.52 25.61 -9.88
C THR A 292 -0.29 26.51 -9.75
N PHE A 293 0.84 26.14 -10.37
CA PHE A 293 2.07 26.91 -10.29
C PHE A 293 1.94 28.21 -11.09
N THR A 294 1.37 28.13 -12.30
CA THR A 294 1.17 29.31 -13.16
C THR A 294 0.21 30.35 -12.59
N HIS A 295 -0.53 30.01 -11.54
CA HIS A 295 -1.32 30.97 -10.78
C HIS A 295 -0.45 31.94 -9.95
N PHE A 296 0.75 31.51 -9.56
CA PHE A 296 1.65 32.27 -8.68
C PHE A 296 2.93 32.72 -9.36
N GLN A 297 3.47 31.92 -10.28
CA GLN A 297 4.71 32.22 -10.99
C GLN A 297 4.72 31.61 -12.39
N ARG A 298 5.40 32.27 -13.34
CA ARG A 298 5.55 31.79 -14.72
C ARG A 298 6.26 30.44 -14.79
N ARG A 299 5.66 29.50 -15.53
CA ARG A 299 6.31 28.28 -16.04
C ARG A 299 7.04 28.61 -17.35
N TRP A 300 8.21 28.02 -17.55
CA TRP A 300 8.99 28.08 -18.80
C TRP A 300 8.91 26.76 -19.54
N SER A 301 9.10 26.79 -20.86
CA SER A 301 9.35 25.57 -21.63
C SER A 301 10.78 25.43 -22.12
N ASP A 302 11.13 24.23 -22.56
CA ASP A 302 12.45 23.92 -23.12
C ASP A 302 12.80 24.86 -24.30
N SER A 303 11.82 25.25 -25.12
CA SER A 303 12.02 26.20 -26.23
C SER A 303 12.22 27.66 -25.79
N GLU A 304 11.88 28.01 -24.56
CA GLU A 304 12.02 29.37 -24.02
C GLU A 304 13.32 29.57 -23.21
N MET A 305 14.23 28.57 -23.19
CA MET A 305 15.43 28.53 -22.34
C MET A 305 16.26 29.82 -22.38
N ALA A 306 16.45 30.40 -23.56
CA ALA A 306 17.24 31.61 -23.76
C ALA A 306 16.63 32.88 -23.12
N SER A 307 15.35 32.84 -22.77
CA SER A 307 14.60 33.95 -22.19
C SER A 307 14.32 33.80 -20.70
N ILE A 308 14.79 32.71 -20.07
CA ILE A 308 14.53 32.41 -18.67
C ILE A 308 15.18 33.45 -17.76
N ASP A 309 14.39 33.95 -16.79
CA ASP A 309 14.91 34.67 -15.63
C ASP A 309 15.44 33.67 -14.60
N TRP A 310 16.76 33.67 -14.40
CA TRP A 310 17.48 32.79 -13.49
C TRP A 310 17.60 33.36 -12.06
N SER A 311 17.01 34.52 -11.78
CA SER A 311 16.89 35.06 -10.42
C SER A 311 15.44 35.47 -10.11
N PRO A 312 14.49 34.53 -10.20
CA PRO A 312 13.10 34.85 -9.92
C PRO A 312 12.91 35.24 -8.46
N ALA A 313 12.23 36.36 -8.23
CA ALA A 313 11.75 36.72 -6.90
C ALA A 313 10.57 35.82 -6.51
N PRO A 314 10.63 35.11 -5.37
CA PRO A 314 9.50 34.32 -4.88
C PRO A 314 8.26 35.19 -4.66
N PRO A 315 7.06 34.74 -5.08
CA PRO A 315 5.82 35.48 -4.83
C PRO A 315 5.45 35.46 -3.34
N ASP A 316 4.71 36.47 -2.88
CA ASP A 316 4.14 36.45 -1.52
C ASP A 316 2.96 35.46 -1.47
N LEU A 317 3.22 34.28 -0.92
CA LEU A 317 2.20 33.25 -0.69
C LEU A 317 1.54 33.33 0.69
N ALA A 318 1.94 34.25 1.57
CA ALA A 318 1.40 34.31 2.92
C ALA A 318 -0.13 34.41 2.97
N PRO A 319 -0.80 35.24 2.13
CA PRO A 319 -2.26 35.31 2.12
C PRO A 319 -2.92 33.99 1.72
N HIS A 320 -2.43 33.35 0.65
CA HIS A 320 -2.97 32.06 0.17
C HIS A 320 -2.73 30.95 1.19
N ALA A 321 -1.52 30.89 1.76
CA ALA A 321 -1.15 29.91 2.77
C ALA A 321 -2.00 30.08 4.04
N GLN A 322 -2.21 31.30 4.52
CA GLN A 322 -3.05 31.57 5.69
C GLN A 322 -4.51 31.18 5.44
N TRP A 323 -5.06 31.56 4.28
CA TRP A 323 -6.42 31.18 3.89
C TRP A 323 -6.57 29.66 3.78
N LEU A 324 -5.62 28.96 3.16
CA LEU A 324 -5.68 27.51 2.99
C LEU A 324 -5.61 26.75 4.33
N ARG A 325 -4.77 27.21 5.27
CA ARG A 325 -4.71 26.68 6.65
C ARG A 325 -6.03 26.90 7.39
N GLY A 326 -6.57 28.12 7.34
CA GLY A 326 -7.85 28.45 7.97
C GLY A 326 -9.00 27.60 7.43
N MET A 327 -9.10 27.50 6.10
CA MET A 327 -10.10 26.68 5.41
C MET A 327 -10.03 25.21 5.83
N LEU A 328 -8.83 24.62 5.91
CA LEU A 328 -8.70 23.24 6.39
C LEU A 328 -9.14 23.12 7.84
N HIS A 329 -8.66 23.99 8.74
CA HIS A 329 -9.01 23.93 10.17
C HIS A 329 -10.51 24.09 10.42
N ASP A 330 -11.17 25.02 9.74
CA ASP A 330 -12.60 25.25 9.89
C ASP A 330 -13.40 24.03 9.44
N ARG A 331 -13.05 23.45 8.28
CA ARG A 331 -13.70 22.23 7.77
C ARG A 331 -13.44 20.99 8.62
N LEU A 332 -12.26 20.88 9.24
CA LEU A 332 -11.97 19.82 10.22
C LEU A 332 -12.85 19.99 11.47
N ARG A 333 -13.01 21.23 11.96
CA ARG A 333 -13.84 21.55 13.13
C ARG A 333 -15.32 21.27 12.88
N GLU A 334 -15.84 21.66 11.72
CA GLU A 334 -17.22 21.36 11.28
C GLU A 334 -17.51 19.84 11.23
N ARG A 335 -16.47 19.04 10.99
CA ARG A 335 -16.55 17.57 10.96
C ARG A 335 -16.18 16.92 12.29
N GLY A 336 -16.07 17.69 13.37
CA GLY A 336 -15.89 17.19 14.73
C GLY A 336 -14.45 16.83 15.11
N VAL A 337 -13.45 17.25 14.33
CA VAL A 337 -12.04 17.09 14.69
C VAL A 337 -11.57 18.33 15.47
N ALA A 338 -11.11 18.10 16.70
CA ALA A 338 -10.47 19.13 17.51
C ALA A 338 -9.03 19.36 17.02
N VAL A 339 -8.84 20.40 16.20
CA VAL A 339 -7.52 20.91 15.83
C VAL A 339 -7.14 21.99 16.86
N SER A 340 -6.52 21.62 17.98
CA SER A 340 -5.93 22.62 18.87
C SER A 340 -4.49 22.91 18.44
N ALA A 341 -4.07 24.17 18.53
CA ALA A 341 -2.65 24.55 18.45
C ALA A 341 -1.79 23.89 19.55
N GLU A 342 -2.45 23.25 20.52
CA GLU A 342 -1.93 22.65 21.75
C GLU A 342 -2.11 21.13 21.83
N ASN A 343 -2.33 20.42 20.70
CA ASN A 343 -2.17 18.96 20.65
C ASN A 343 -0.67 18.57 20.65
N SER A 344 0.12 19.32 21.44
CA SER A 344 1.51 19.15 21.77
C SER A 344 1.68 18.21 22.97
N THR A 345 0.84 17.18 23.10
CA THR A 345 1.33 15.99 23.83
C THR A 345 2.57 15.56 23.05
N ALA A 346 3.75 15.78 23.63
CA ALA A 346 5.02 15.49 22.99
C ALA A 346 4.96 14.07 22.43
N ARG A 347 4.90 13.96 21.10
CA ARG A 347 4.85 12.65 20.46
C ARG A 347 6.21 12.00 20.69
N SER A 348 6.22 10.84 21.32
CA SER A 348 7.42 10.00 21.40
C SER A 348 7.49 9.12 20.17
N SER A 349 8.68 8.92 19.63
CA SER A 349 8.90 7.89 18.62
C SER A 349 8.59 6.51 19.20
N PRO A 350 8.08 5.56 18.38
CA PRO A 350 7.86 4.19 18.85
C PRO A 350 9.19 3.53 19.26
N PRO A 351 9.18 2.47 20.08
CA PRO A 351 10.39 1.73 20.40
C PRO A 351 10.95 1.00 19.16
N ALA A 352 12.27 0.85 19.09
CA ALA A 352 12.92 0.05 18.05
C ALA A 352 12.39 -1.38 18.05
N ILE A 353 12.23 -1.98 16.86
CA ILE A 353 11.67 -3.35 16.72
C ILE A 353 12.50 -4.39 17.48
N SER A 354 13.81 -4.17 17.66
CA SER A 354 14.71 -5.06 18.42
C SER A 354 14.73 -4.81 19.94
N SER A 355 14.20 -3.67 20.41
CA SER A 355 14.33 -3.21 21.81
C SER A 355 13.18 -3.64 22.73
N VAL A 356 12.18 -4.35 22.20
CA VAL A 356 11.11 -4.94 23.02
C VAL A 356 11.70 -6.13 23.78
N PRO A 357 11.86 -6.06 25.11
CA PRO A 357 12.39 -7.20 25.86
C PRO A 357 11.40 -8.37 25.83
N PRO A 358 11.87 -9.63 25.83
CA PRO A 358 10.97 -10.77 26.01
C PRO A 358 10.23 -10.58 27.34
N VAL A 359 8.90 -10.51 27.27
CA VAL A 359 8.03 -10.35 28.44
C VAL A 359 8.29 -11.54 29.37
N ARG A 360 8.81 -11.28 30.57
CA ARG A 360 8.90 -12.27 31.64
C ARG A 360 7.49 -12.56 32.12
N THR A 361 7.02 -13.78 31.86
CA THR A 361 5.73 -14.27 32.34
C THR A 361 5.84 -14.69 33.80
N THR A 362 5.19 -13.94 34.70
CA THR A 362 4.80 -14.47 36.01
C THR A 362 3.57 -15.35 35.85
N ALA A 363 3.54 -16.47 36.57
CA ALA A 363 2.82 -17.69 36.26
C ALA A 363 1.28 -17.71 36.40
N ASP A 364 0.58 -16.57 36.40
CA ASP A 364 -0.82 -16.54 36.88
C ASP A 364 -1.92 -16.13 35.87
N ASP A 365 -1.66 -15.99 34.56
CA ASP A 365 -2.74 -15.76 33.58
C ASP A 365 -2.75 -16.78 32.43
N ALA A 366 -3.68 -17.75 32.55
CA ALA A 366 -3.98 -18.74 31.52
C ALA A 366 -4.55 -18.08 30.24
N SER A 367 -4.00 -18.47 29.10
CA SER A 367 -4.25 -17.94 27.76
C SER A 367 -5.09 -18.92 26.91
N PRO A 368 -6.05 -18.49 26.03
CA PRO A 368 -6.82 -19.43 25.20
C PRO A 368 -6.06 -19.82 23.90
N ALA A 369 -5.95 -21.12 23.61
CA ALA A 369 -5.31 -21.69 22.43
C ALA A 369 -6.03 -21.36 21.09
N PHE A 370 -5.30 -21.39 19.98
CA PHE A 370 -5.79 -21.22 18.59
C PHE A 370 -6.80 -22.29 18.16
N ARG A 371 -7.67 -21.95 17.19
CA ARG A 371 -8.81 -22.79 16.77
C ARG A 371 -8.57 -23.53 15.45
N ASN A 372 -7.72 -23.02 14.57
CA ASN A 372 -7.48 -23.57 13.23
C ASN A 372 -6.53 -24.77 13.27
N THR A 373 -6.96 -25.91 12.71
CA THR A 373 -6.19 -27.14 12.70
C THR A 373 -5.19 -27.24 11.53
N LEU A 374 -5.24 -26.29 10.59
CA LEU A 374 -4.42 -26.32 9.38
C LEU A 374 -3.01 -25.76 9.61
N ARG A 375 -2.04 -26.31 8.87
CA ARG A 375 -0.64 -25.84 8.79
C ARG A 375 -0.48 -24.93 7.57
N ASN A 376 0.35 -23.89 7.72
CA ASN A 376 0.59 -22.90 6.67
C ASN A 376 -0.71 -22.42 5.95
N PRO A 377 -1.76 -22.00 6.68
CA PRO A 377 -3.04 -21.63 6.08
C PRO A 377 -3.00 -20.33 5.25
N GLN A 378 -1.95 -19.53 5.41
CA GLN A 378 -1.72 -18.29 4.67
C GLN A 378 -0.82 -18.44 3.44
N PHE A 379 -0.22 -19.61 3.24
CA PHE A 379 0.77 -19.85 2.19
C PHE A 379 2.03 -18.95 2.30
N ASP A 380 2.38 -18.53 3.51
CA ASP A 380 3.57 -17.73 3.81
C ASP A 380 4.85 -18.57 3.79
N GLU A 381 4.76 -19.85 4.13
CA GLU A 381 5.87 -20.79 4.03
C GLU A 381 5.85 -21.43 2.63
N TRP A 382 6.88 -21.15 1.85
CA TRP A 382 6.98 -21.63 0.48
C TRP A 382 8.45 -21.78 0.07
N THR A 383 9.08 -22.87 0.51
CA THR A 383 10.50 -23.15 0.21
C THR A 383 10.78 -23.57 -1.24
N ARG A 384 9.74 -23.88 -2.02
CA ARG A 384 9.86 -24.43 -3.37
C ARG A 384 9.70 -23.34 -4.44
N ALA A 385 10.41 -23.43 -5.56
CA ALA A 385 10.13 -22.55 -6.69
C ALA A 385 8.74 -22.85 -7.28
N ASP A 386 8.18 -21.89 -8.04
CA ASP A 386 7.01 -22.12 -8.90
C ASP A 386 7.23 -23.42 -9.71
N SER A 387 6.30 -24.36 -9.61
CA SER A 387 6.52 -25.75 -10.03
C SER A 387 5.31 -26.31 -10.78
N PRO A 388 5.50 -27.24 -11.73
CA PRO A 388 4.40 -27.93 -12.39
C PRO A 388 3.61 -28.80 -11.41
N ILE A 389 2.31 -28.96 -11.67
CA ILE A 389 1.44 -29.96 -11.02
C ILE A 389 1.42 -31.19 -11.92
N VAL A 390 1.96 -32.31 -11.42
CA VAL A 390 2.21 -33.50 -12.24
C VAL A 390 1.09 -34.52 -12.06
N TYR A 391 0.69 -35.15 -13.18
CA TYR A 391 -0.28 -36.23 -13.21
C TYR A 391 0.26 -37.51 -12.55
N ALA A 392 -0.64 -38.31 -11.94
CA ALA A 392 -0.33 -39.61 -11.34
C ALA A 392 0.69 -39.59 -10.17
N GLY A 393 0.75 -38.49 -9.43
CA GLY A 393 1.51 -38.40 -8.18
C GLY A 393 1.01 -37.24 -7.30
N GLN A 394 1.21 -37.35 -5.98
CA GLN A 394 1.06 -36.20 -5.11
C GLN A 394 2.23 -35.25 -5.38
N THR A 395 1.92 -34.07 -5.94
CA THR A 395 2.91 -33.03 -6.19
C THR A 395 3.02 -32.16 -4.93
N PRO A 396 4.19 -32.05 -4.28
CA PRO A 396 4.36 -31.11 -3.17
C PRO A 396 4.06 -29.67 -3.59
N ALA A 397 3.41 -28.90 -2.71
CA ALA A 397 2.98 -27.54 -3.00
C ALA A 397 3.67 -26.49 -2.13
N ALA A 398 2.94 -25.47 -1.68
CA ALA A 398 3.29 -24.69 -0.49
C ALA A 398 3.69 -25.64 0.66
N ASP A 399 4.54 -25.19 1.58
CA ASP A 399 5.00 -26.08 2.65
C ASP A 399 3.80 -26.66 3.42
N HIS A 400 3.81 -27.98 3.66
CA HIS A 400 2.71 -28.80 4.20
C HIS A 400 1.50 -29.09 3.29
N TRP A 401 1.41 -28.49 2.12
CA TRP A 401 0.35 -28.75 1.15
C TRP A 401 0.83 -29.63 -0.01
N ARG A 402 -0.11 -30.29 -0.69
CA ARG A 402 0.14 -31.12 -1.88
C ARG A 402 -0.98 -30.95 -2.89
N TYR A 403 -0.69 -31.11 -4.16
CA TYR A 403 -1.68 -31.20 -5.22
C TYR A 403 -1.80 -32.64 -5.74
N PHE A 404 -2.99 -33.02 -6.17
CA PHE A 404 -3.22 -34.25 -6.92
C PHE A 404 -4.04 -33.93 -8.17
N LEU A 405 -3.45 -34.18 -9.33
CA LEU A 405 -4.06 -33.96 -10.63
C LEU A 405 -4.69 -35.26 -11.14
N HIS A 406 -6.01 -35.23 -11.38
CA HIS A 406 -6.80 -36.40 -11.77
C HIS A 406 -6.81 -36.68 -13.28
N SER A 407 -6.34 -35.74 -14.10
CA SER A 407 -6.45 -35.80 -15.55
C SER A 407 -5.07 -35.87 -16.21
N SER A 408 -4.89 -36.81 -17.14
CA SER A 408 -3.70 -36.87 -18.00
C SER A 408 -3.80 -35.86 -19.15
N GLY A 409 -2.67 -35.52 -19.78
CA GLY A 409 -2.66 -34.56 -20.90
C GLY A 409 -2.99 -33.11 -20.47
N VAL A 410 -2.67 -32.76 -19.23
CA VAL A 410 -2.87 -31.44 -18.65
C VAL A 410 -1.51 -30.83 -18.33
N VAL A 411 -1.32 -29.57 -18.70
CA VAL A 411 -0.19 -28.74 -18.25
C VAL A 411 -0.73 -27.76 -17.23
N ALA A 412 -0.36 -27.94 -15.97
CA ALA A 412 -0.72 -27.04 -14.89
C ALA A 412 0.49 -26.70 -14.02
N ASP A 413 0.49 -25.51 -13.44
CA ASP A 413 1.51 -25.03 -12.52
C ASP A 413 0.90 -24.42 -11.26
N GLN A 414 1.72 -24.38 -10.23
CA GLN A 414 1.43 -23.70 -8.97
C GLN A 414 2.47 -22.64 -8.69
N SER A 415 2.02 -21.56 -8.06
CA SER A 415 2.90 -20.47 -7.65
C SER A 415 2.40 -19.79 -6.39
N ARG A 416 3.35 -19.19 -5.66
CA ARG A 416 3.01 -18.22 -4.62
C ARG A 416 2.91 -16.85 -5.25
N ARG A 417 1.84 -16.13 -4.93
CA ARG A 417 1.68 -14.75 -5.38
C ARG A 417 1.50 -13.86 -4.16
N PRO A 418 2.17 -12.70 -4.11
CA PRO A 418 1.92 -11.73 -3.07
C PRO A 418 0.53 -11.12 -3.28
N PHE A 419 -0.19 -10.90 -2.19
CA PHE A 419 -1.29 -9.96 -2.19
C PHE A 419 -0.75 -8.54 -2.40
N LYS A 420 -1.57 -7.70 -3.02
CA LYS A 420 -1.32 -6.25 -3.06
C LYS A 420 -1.34 -5.73 -1.63
N LEU A 421 -0.37 -4.91 -1.25
CA LEU A 421 -0.45 -4.16 0.01
C LEU A 421 -1.75 -3.33 -0.01
N GLY A 422 -2.47 -3.30 1.11
CA GLY A 422 -3.75 -2.57 1.20
C GLY A 422 -4.97 -3.27 0.61
N GLN A 423 -4.84 -4.49 0.04
CA GLN A 423 -6.02 -5.25 -0.40
C GLN A 423 -6.98 -5.53 0.77
N VAL A 424 -8.27 -5.56 0.47
CA VAL A 424 -9.32 -5.92 1.43
C VAL A 424 -10.14 -7.13 1.01
N ASP A 425 -9.99 -7.54 -0.25
CA ASP A 425 -10.66 -8.65 -0.89
C ASP A 425 -10.65 -9.91 0.01
N VAL A 426 -9.56 -10.08 0.76
CA VAL A 426 -9.38 -11.12 1.77
C VAL A 426 -9.19 -10.51 3.16
N GLU A 427 -10.08 -10.86 4.09
CA GLU A 427 -10.05 -10.38 5.48
C GLU A 427 -8.73 -10.75 6.17
N GLY A 428 -8.19 -9.79 6.95
CA GLY A 428 -6.98 -10.00 7.73
C GLY A 428 -5.67 -9.69 7.01
N ALA A 429 -5.75 -9.16 5.77
CA ALA A 429 -4.62 -8.69 4.98
C ALA A 429 -3.46 -9.72 4.88
N PRO A 430 -3.73 -10.95 4.40
CA PRO A 430 -2.68 -11.94 4.16
C PRO A 430 -1.61 -11.41 3.21
N ARG A 431 -0.37 -11.89 3.38
CA ARG A 431 0.75 -11.48 2.52
C ARG A 431 0.77 -12.20 1.19
N HIS A 432 0.34 -13.46 1.17
CA HIS A 432 0.42 -14.32 0.01
C HIS A 432 -0.88 -15.08 -0.22
N TYR A 433 -1.07 -15.50 -1.47
CA TYR A 433 -2.04 -16.50 -1.86
C TYR A 433 -1.36 -17.57 -2.72
N ALA A 434 -1.92 -18.78 -2.70
CA ALA A 434 -1.56 -19.82 -3.64
C ALA A 434 -2.30 -19.60 -4.95
N ARG A 435 -1.63 -19.79 -6.08
CA ARG A 435 -2.21 -19.75 -7.42
C ARG A 435 -2.03 -21.10 -8.09
N VAL A 436 -3.12 -21.65 -8.62
CA VAL A 436 -3.15 -22.76 -9.56
C VAL A 436 -3.43 -22.20 -10.94
N HIS A 437 -2.66 -22.61 -11.94
CA HIS A 437 -2.88 -22.24 -13.32
C HIS A 437 -2.88 -23.47 -14.21
N VAL A 438 -4.03 -23.78 -14.80
CA VAL A 438 -4.16 -24.81 -15.83
C VAL A 438 -3.88 -24.14 -17.16
N ARG A 439 -2.69 -24.34 -17.72
CA ARG A 439 -2.27 -23.75 -19.00
C ARG A 439 -2.91 -24.48 -20.17
N GLU A 440 -2.75 -25.80 -20.20
CA GLU A 440 -3.27 -26.63 -21.29
C GLU A 440 -4.13 -27.76 -20.73
N ALA A 441 -5.25 -28.00 -21.39
CA ALA A 441 -6.15 -29.11 -21.12
C ALA A 441 -6.69 -29.64 -22.45
N ALA A 442 -6.38 -30.89 -22.79
CA ALA A 442 -6.79 -31.50 -24.05
C ALA A 442 -8.31 -31.82 -24.11
N ASN A 443 -9.14 -30.78 -24.22
CA ASN A 443 -10.61 -30.80 -24.35
C ASN A 443 -11.38 -31.53 -23.22
N ALA A 444 -10.74 -31.77 -22.08
CA ALA A 444 -11.35 -32.43 -20.93
C ALA A 444 -11.48 -31.47 -19.75
N ALA A 445 -12.57 -31.60 -18.99
CA ALA A 445 -12.71 -30.96 -17.69
C ALA A 445 -11.60 -31.44 -16.74
N VAL A 446 -10.77 -30.52 -16.27
CA VAL A 446 -9.63 -30.82 -15.39
C VAL A 446 -10.08 -30.73 -13.93
N ASN A 447 -9.68 -31.73 -13.14
CA ASN A 447 -9.93 -31.77 -11.70
C ASN A 447 -8.60 -31.82 -10.94
N ILE A 448 -8.45 -30.93 -9.97
CA ILE A 448 -7.26 -30.81 -9.14
C ILE A 448 -7.68 -30.79 -7.67
N ASP A 449 -7.08 -31.66 -6.87
CA ASP A 449 -7.23 -31.65 -5.42
C ASP A 449 -6.07 -30.90 -4.78
N LEU A 450 -6.38 -29.94 -3.91
CA LEU A 450 -5.44 -29.40 -2.92
C LEU A 450 -5.61 -30.18 -1.62
N LEU A 451 -4.51 -30.76 -1.15
CA LEU A 451 -4.46 -31.72 -0.07
C LEU A 451 -3.60 -31.19 1.09
N GLN A 452 -4.03 -31.44 2.32
CA GLN A 452 -3.18 -31.29 3.50
C GLN A 452 -3.38 -32.47 4.44
N ARG A 453 -2.27 -33.11 4.83
CA ARG A 453 -2.33 -34.15 5.87
C ARG A 453 -2.49 -33.50 7.23
N LEU A 454 -3.51 -33.92 7.95
CA LEU A 454 -3.76 -33.56 9.33
C LEU A 454 -3.41 -34.76 10.22
N GLU A 455 -2.69 -34.49 11.30
CA GLU A 455 -2.24 -35.53 12.22
C GLU A 455 -3.43 -35.99 13.11
N HIS A 456 -3.41 -37.28 13.48
CA HIS A 456 -4.42 -38.00 14.28
C HIS A 456 -5.74 -38.28 13.56
N LEU A 457 -6.15 -39.56 13.57
CA LEU A 457 -7.37 -40.03 12.91
C LEU A 457 -8.63 -39.47 13.59
N GLU A 458 -8.53 -39.19 14.89
CA GLU A 458 -9.58 -38.72 15.79
C GLU A 458 -9.90 -37.23 15.61
N LEU A 459 -9.13 -36.50 14.79
CA LEU A 459 -9.35 -35.09 14.55
C LEU A 459 -10.80 -34.83 14.11
N LEU A 460 -11.52 -34.00 14.87
CA LEU A 460 -12.92 -33.62 14.64
C LEU A 460 -13.88 -34.83 14.55
N ALA A 461 -13.51 -35.98 15.13
CA ALA A 461 -14.38 -37.15 15.19
C ALA A 461 -15.57 -36.87 16.12
N GLY A 462 -16.79 -37.15 15.64
CA GLY A 462 -18.02 -36.96 16.41
C GLY A 462 -18.46 -35.51 16.64
N GLU A 463 -17.66 -34.52 16.22
CA GLU A 463 -17.95 -33.10 16.39
C GLU A 463 -18.26 -32.42 15.04
N PRO A 464 -19.24 -31.49 14.98
CA PRO A 464 -19.44 -30.69 13.79
C PRO A 464 -18.19 -29.84 13.52
N ALA A 465 -17.90 -29.58 12.25
CA ALA A 465 -16.74 -28.78 11.85
C ALA A 465 -17.10 -27.84 10.71
N THR A 466 -16.35 -26.75 10.58
CA THR A 466 -16.47 -25.80 9.48
C THR A 466 -15.13 -25.65 8.79
N PHE A 467 -15.10 -25.87 7.48
CA PHE A 467 -13.98 -25.48 6.63
C PHE A 467 -14.33 -24.18 5.92
N SER A 468 -13.44 -23.19 5.93
CA SER A 468 -13.60 -21.96 5.18
C SER A 468 -12.30 -21.53 4.50
N ILE A 469 -12.42 -20.87 3.35
CA ILE A 469 -11.28 -20.42 2.55
C ILE A 469 -11.72 -19.28 1.61
N TYR A 470 -10.83 -18.36 1.27
CA TYR A 470 -11.04 -17.41 0.19
C TYR A 470 -10.63 -18.02 -1.15
N LEU A 471 -11.49 -17.89 -2.16
CA LEU A 471 -11.24 -18.34 -3.53
C LEU A 471 -11.65 -17.27 -4.54
N ARG A 472 -10.95 -17.23 -5.67
CA ARG A 472 -11.42 -16.63 -6.93
C ARG A 472 -10.90 -17.43 -8.12
N ALA A 473 -11.58 -17.37 -9.26
CA ALA A 473 -11.16 -18.04 -10.48
C ALA A 473 -11.22 -17.11 -11.70
N SER A 474 -10.34 -17.26 -12.69
CA SER A 474 -10.39 -16.43 -13.92
C SER A 474 -11.64 -16.69 -14.77
N ARG A 475 -12.29 -17.83 -14.56
CA ARG A 475 -13.52 -18.26 -15.21
C ARG A 475 -14.28 -19.21 -14.28
N PRO A 476 -15.59 -19.42 -14.49
CA PRO A 476 -16.37 -20.29 -13.63
C PRO A 476 -15.80 -21.71 -13.56
N CYS A 477 -15.60 -22.19 -12.34
CA CYS A 477 -15.23 -23.56 -12.02
C CYS A 477 -15.81 -23.92 -10.65
N ASP A 478 -15.81 -25.20 -10.31
CA ASP A 478 -16.47 -25.68 -9.09
C ASP A 478 -15.48 -26.02 -7.99
N ALA A 479 -15.84 -25.77 -6.74
CA ALA A 479 -15.08 -26.20 -5.56
C ALA A 479 -15.93 -27.01 -4.58
N ARG A 480 -15.31 -27.99 -3.91
CA ARG A 480 -15.89 -28.66 -2.74
C ARG A 480 -14.81 -29.19 -1.81
N PHE A 481 -15.10 -29.12 -0.52
CA PHE A 481 -14.25 -29.65 0.53
C PHE A 481 -14.69 -31.04 1.00
N PHE A 482 -13.72 -31.87 1.38
CA PHE A 482 -13.91 -33.20 1.98
C PHE A 482 -12.80 -33.46 3.03
N LEU A 483 -13.06 -34.32 4.01
CA LEU A 483 -12.02 -34.93 4.84
C LEU A 483 -11.94 -36.42 4.54
N LEU A 484 -10.82 -36.89 4.00
CA LEU A 484 -10.53 -38.31 3.87
C LEU A 484 -10.06 -38.86 5.21
N ARG A 485 -10.77 -39.83 5.77
CA ARG A 485 -10.28 -40.63 6.89
C ARG A 485 -9.67 -41.91 6.38
N PHE A 486 -8.36 -42.05 6.58
CA PHE A 486 -7.60 -43.23 6.22
C PHE A 486 -7.21 -43.97 7.49
N PHE A 487 -7.64 -45.22 7.65
CA PHE A 487 -7.43 -45.99 8.88
C PHE A 487 -6.11 -46.78 8.90
N GLY A 488 -5.22 -46.58 7.93
CA GLY A 488 -3.92 -47.25 7.96
C GLY A 488 -3.97 -48.72 7.52
N GLU A 489 -2.80 -49.35 7.55
CA GLU A 489 -2.66 -50.76 7.19
C GLU A 489 -3.33 -51.68 8.22
N GLY A 490 -4.19 -52.59 7.77
CA GLY A 490 -4.94 -53.49 8.66
C GLY A 490 -6.07 -52.82 9.45
N GLY A 491 -6.32 -51.52 9.22
CA GLY A 491 -7.49 -50.81 9.73
C GLY A 491 -8.72 -50.95 8.83
N ASP A 492 -9.78 -50.22 9.19
CA ASP A 492 -11.02 -50.18 8.41
C ASP A 492 -10.87 -49.52 7.01
N PRO A 493 -11.81 -49.77 6.08
CA PRO A 493 -11.82 -49.07 4.79
C PRO A 493 -11.91 -47.54 4.94
N PRO A 494 -11.18 -46.76 4.13
CA PRO A 494 -11.23 -45.31 4.19
C PRO A 494 -12.58 -44.77 3.72
N TYR A 495 -12.97 -43.61 4.23
CA TYR A 495 -14.17 -42.90 3.77
C TYR A 495 -13.97 -41.38 3.82
N TYR A 496 -14.83 -40.65 3.10
CA TYR A 496 -14.85 -39.20 3.14
C TYR A 496 -15.97 -38.69 4.06
N ASP A 497 -15.63 -37.83 5.01
CA ASP A 497 -16.60 -36.91 5.59
C ASP A 497 -16.87 -35.83 4.55
N THR A 498 -18.15 -35.68 4.18
CA THR A 498 -18.57 -34.76 3.13
C THR A 498 -19.60 -33.77 3.68
N PRO A 499 -19.52 -32.48 3.29
CA PRO A 499 -20.54 -31.50 3.63
C PRO A 499 -21.85 -31.83 2.90
N GLU A 500 -22.99 -31.41 3.44
CA GLU A 500 -24.28 -31.63 2.78
C GLU A 500 -24.41 -30.80 1.50
N GLU A 501 -23.78 -29.63 1.48
CA GLU A 501 -23.75 -28.74 0.34
C GLU A 501 -23.03 -29.39 -0.86
N PRO A 502 -23.57 -29.25 -2.09
CA PRO A 502 -22.94 -29.76 -3.30
C PRO A 502 -21.67 -28.95 -3.64
N PHE A 503 -21.08 -29.22 -4.81
CA PHE A 503 -20.07 -28.34 -5.37
C PHE A 503 -20.65 -26.93 -5.54
N VAL A 504 -19.85 -25.93 -5.19
CA VAL A 504 -20.21 -24.51 -5.35
C VAL A 504 -19.37 -23.92 -6.47
N GLN A 505 -20.01 -23.10 -7.31
CA GLN A 505 -19.31 -22.38 -8.36
C GLN A 505 -18.48 -21.24 -7.75
N ILE A 506 -17.23 -21.12 -8.19
CA ILE A 506 -16.29 -20.10 -7.76
C ILE A 506 -16.44 -18.86 -8.66
N ASP A 507 -16.62 -17.72 -8.02
CA ASP A 507 -16.70 -16.40 -8.66
C ASP A 507 -15.35 -15.89 -9.18
N THR A 508 -15.41 -14.88 -10.05
CA THR A 508 -14.21 -14.20 -10.58
C THR A 508 -13.57 -13.19 -9.63
N VAL A 509 -14.23 -12.90 -8.52
CA VAL A 509 -13.77 -12.03 -7.44
C VAL A 509 -13.51 -12.86 -6.19
N TRP A 510 -12.65 -12.37 -5.30
CA TRP A 510 -12.39 -13.05 -4.03
C TRP A 510 -13.67 -13.15 -3.21
N ARG A 511 -14.01 -14.37 -2.81
CA ARG A 511 -15.09 -14.63 -1.87
C ARG A 511 -14.68 -15.69 -0.86
N ARG A 512 -15.22 -15.55 0.34
CA ARG A 512 -15.09 -16.54 1.39
C ARG A 512 -16.14 -17.63 1.18
N TYR A 513 -15.68 -18.85 0.94
CA TYR A 513 -16.51 -20.05 0.87
C TYR A 513 -16.40 -20.81 2.18
N ALA A 514 -17.49 -21.45 2.58
CA ALA A 514 -17.52 -22.28 3.78
C ALA A 514 -18.39 -23.51 3.58
N TRP A 515 -17.95 -24.63 4.13
CA TRP A 515 -18.66 -25.91 4.12
C TRP A 515 -18.72 -26.47 5.54
N ARG A 516 -19.84 -27.09 5.89
CA ARG A 516 -20.09 -27.62 7.23
C ARG A 516 -20.14 -29.14 7.22
N LEU A 517 -19.40 -29.75 8.14
CA LEU A 517 -19.48 -31.16 8.45
C LEU A 517 -20.34 -31.36 9.69
N LYS A 518 -21.18 -32.40 9.66
CA LYS A 518 -21.99 -32.78 10.83
C LYS A 518 -21.19 -33.47 11.94
N GLY A 519 -19.98 -33.95 11.63
CA GLY A 519 -19.19 -34.76 12.55
C GLY A 519 -19.65 -36.21 12.53
N ARG A 520 -18.78 -37.13 12.14
CA ARG A 520 -19.03 -38.56 12.22
C ARG A 520 -18.16 -39.16 13.31
N GLY A 521 -18.77 -39.88 14.24
CA GLY A 521 -18.05 -40.60 15.27
C GLY A 521 -17.23 -41.76 14.69
N LEU A 522 -16.24 -42.21 15.44
CA LEU A 522 -15.35 -43.32 15.09
C LEU A 522 -15.63 -44.57 15.93
N GLU A 523 -16.78 -44.63 16.62
CA GLU A 523 -17.08 -45.73 17.54
C GLU A 523 -17.06 -47.08 16.82
N GLY A 524 -16.30 -48.03 17.39
CA GLY A 524 -16.17 -49.38 16.85
C GLY A 524 -15.26 -49.52 15.62
N ARG A 525 -14.58 -48.46 15.20
CA ARG A 525 -13.61 -48.52 14.08
C ARG A 525 -12.22 -48.96 14.54
N VAL A 526 -11.50 -49.64 13.64
CA VAL A 526 -10.13 -50.11 13.87
C VAL A 526 -9.15 -49.24 13.07
N ALA A 527 -8.18 -48.65 13.77
CA ALA A 527 -7.07 -47.91 13.19
C ALA A 527 -5.79 -48.76 13.22
N GLY A 528 -5.11 -48.85 12.10
CA GLY A 528 -3.80 -49.47 11.94
C GLY A 528 -2.68 -48.45 11.70
N PRO A 529 -1.43 -48.91 11.54
CA PRO A 529 -0.29 -48.04 11.28
C PRO A 529 -0.50 -47.13 10.05
N GLY A 530 -0.16 -45.86 10.20
CA GLY A 530 -0.32 -44.86 9.14
C GLY A 530 -1.73 -44.28 9.01
N ALA A 531 -2.62 -44.53 9.98
CA ALA A 531 -3.92 -43.87 10.03
C ALA A 531 -3.77 -42.33 10.13
N HIS A 532 -4.56 -41.60 9.33
CA HIS A 532 -4.52 -40.14 9.27
C HIS A 532 -5.81 -39.56 8.69
N VAL A 533 -5.93 -38.24 8.77
CA VAL A 533 -6.94 -37.47 8.05
C VAL A 533 -6.26 -36.63 6.97
N ASP A 534 -6.76 -36.67 5.75
CA ASP A 534 -6.34 -35.76 4.68
C ASP A 534 -7.48 -34.78 4.38
N LEU A 535 -7.23 -33.49 4.58
CA LEU A 535 -8.08 -32.43 4.05
C LEU A 535 -7.96 -32.42 2.53
N THR A 536 -9.09 -32.37 1.84
CA THR A 536 -9.17 -32.28 0.38
C THR A 536 -10.08 -31.12 -0.03
N LEU A 537 -9.53 -30.11 -0.70
CA LEU A 537 -10.30 -29.14 -1.47
C LEU A 537 -10.20 -29.49 -2.95
N ARG A 538 -11.30 -29.98 -3.53
CA ARG A 538 -11.38 -30.34 -4.94
C ARG A 538 -11.84 -29.17 -5.77
N LEU A 539 -11.02 -28.79 -6.75
CA LEU A 539 -11.37 -27.89 -7.86
C LEU A 539 -11.76 -28.75 -9.06
N ARG A 540 -12.92 -28.47 -9.68
CA ARG A 540 -13.50 -29.25 -10.77
C ARG A 540 -13.85 -28.36 -11.95
N GLU A 541 -13.90 -28.97 -13.14
CA GLU A 541 -14.35 -28.32 -14.38
C GLU A 541 -13.42 -27.18 -14.81
N LEU A 542 -12.12 -27.31 -14.50
CA LEU A 542 -11.11 -26.36 -14.93
C LEU A 542 -10.85 -26.57 -16.43
N GLY A 543 -10.92 -25.49 -17.21
CA GLY A 543 -10.54 -25.47 -18.63
C GLY A 543 -9.09 -25.02 -18.84
N ALA A 544 -8.62 -25.07 -20.10
CA ALA A 544 -7.35 -24.46 -20.49
C ALA A 544 -7.33 -22.96 -20.19
N ASP A 545 -6.19 -22.41 -19.76
CA ASP A 545 -5.98 -21.05 -19.25
C ASP A 545 -6.87 -20.66 -18.05
N THR A 546 -7.24 -21.62 -17.20
CA THR A 546 -7.97 -21.33 -15.94
C THR A 546 -7.00 -21.04 -14.82
N VAL A 547 -7.16 -19.90 -14.16
CA VAL A 547 -6.41 -19.53 -12.96
C VAL A 547 -7.34 -19.62 -11.77
N VAL A 548 -6.92 -20.27 -10.70
CA VAL A 548 -7.62 -20.29 -9.41
C VAL A 548 -6.67 -19.79 -8.33
N ASP A 549 -7.09 -18.78 -7.59
CA ASP A 549 -6.34 -18.23 -6.46
C ASP A 549 -7.02 -18.64 -5.15
N LEU A 550 -6.21 -18.99 -4.15
CA LEU A 550 -6.64 -19.51 -2.85
C LEU A 550 -5.91 -18.79 -1.72
N ALA A 551 -6.66 -18.34 -0.70
CA ALA A 551 -6.10 -17.60 0.42
C ALA A 551 -6.80 -17.94 1.74
N CYS A 552 -6.06 -17.84 2.85
CA CYS A 552 -6.56 -18.00 4.22
C CYS A 552 -7.47 -19.21 4.41
N ALA A 553 -6.92 -20.42 4.51
CA ALA A 553 -7.71 -21.61 4.79
C ALA A 553 -7.90 -21.82 6.30
N GLN A 554 -9.08 -22.28 6.72
CA GLN A 554 -9.36 -22.61 8.12
C GLN A 554 -10.25 -23.82 8.24
N LEU A 555 -9.85 -24.76 9.09
CA LEU A 555 -10.67 -25.86 9.56
C LEU A 555 -10.80 -25.75 11.07
N GLU A 556 -12.02 -25.65 11.56
CA GLU A 556 -12.33 -25.42 12.97
C GLU A 556 -13.49 -26.29 13.46
N ALA A 557 -13.47 -26.62 14.75
CA ALA A 557 -14.59 -27.29 15.41
C ALA A 557 -15.78 -26.33 15.58
N GLY A 558 -16.99 -26.86 15.41
CA GLY A 558 -18.25 -26.13 15.48
C GLY A 558 -18.87 -25.83 14.10
N GLY A 559 -20.17 -25.51 14.13
CA GLY A 559 -20.97 -25.23 12.92
C GLY A 559 -21.01 -23.75 12.51
N ARG A 560 -20.20 -22.88 13.13
CA ARG A 560 -20.18 -21.45 12.85
C ARG A 560 -18.79 -21.05 12.33
N MET A 561 -18.79 -20.28 11.26
CA MET A 561 -17.60 -19.67 10.70
C MET A 561 -17.10 -18.57 11.65
N THR A 562 -15.84 -18.63 12.08
CA THR A 562 -15.23 -17.53 12.86
C THR A 562 -14.33 -16.67 11.98
N ARG A 563 -13.68 -15.65 12.55
CA ARG A 563 -12.60 -14.96 11.85
C ARG A 563 -11.46 -15.94 11.57
N PHE A 564 -10.71 -15.67 10.49
CA PHE A 564 -9.53 -16.45 10.18
C PHE A 564 -8.47 -16.26 11.26
N ASP A 565 -7.89 -17.36 11.71
CA ASP A 565 -6.68 -17.39 12.52
C ASP A 565 -5.54 -16.94 11.59
N THR A 566 -5.38 -15.64 11.45
CA THR A 566 -4.34 -15.09 10.61
C THR A 566 -2.98 -15.32 11.27
N GLY A 567 -2.38 -16.48 10.99
CA GLY A 567 -1.00 -16.82 11.32
C GLY A 567 0.00 -15.79 10.77
N ALA A 568 0.27 -14.79 11.60
CA ALA A 568 1.35 -13.78 11.61
C ALA A 568 1.00 -12.63 12.58
N ARG A 569 -0.24 -12.58 13.11
CA ARG A 569 -0.69 -11.60 14.12
C ARG A 569 -1.17 -12.22 15.42
N ASP A 570 -0.74 -13.44 15.71
CA ASP A 570 -0.97 -14.02 17.03
C ASP A 570 0.34 -14.61 17.56
N LEU A 571 0.92 -13.82 18.46
CA LEU A 571 2.31 -13.79 18.92
C LEU A 571 2.80 -15.06 19.64
N ARG A 572 1.95 -16.07 19.81
CA ARG A 572 2.28 -17.25 20.64
C ARG A 572 3.01 -18.39 19.94
N ARG A 573 3.15 -18.38 18.60
CA ARG A 573 3.87 -19.46 17.88
C ARG A 573 5.32 -19.10 17.50
N MET A 574 5.67 -17.81 17.44
CA MET A 574 7.05 -17.37 17.19
C MET A 574 7.91 -17.25 18.47
N LEU A 575 7.28 -17.25 19.64
CA LEU A 575 7.93 -17.43 20.92
C LEU A 575 7.61 -18.86 21.35
N GLY A 576 8.54 -19.79 21.13
CA GLY A 576 8.35 -21.21 21.45
C GLY A 576 7.68 -21.40 22.81
N GLY A 577 6.54 -22.08 22.79
CA GLY A 577 5.98 -22.78 23.94
C GLY A 577 6.55 -24.18 24.03
#